data_AF-A0A166F7Z0-F1
#
_entry.id   AF-A0A166F7Z0-F1
#
_cell.length_a   1.000
_cell.length_b   1.000
_cell.length_c   1.000
_cell.angle_alpha   90.00
_cell.angle_beta   90.00
_cell.angle_gamma   90.00
#
_symmetry.space_group_name_H-M   'P 1'
#
loop_
_entity.id
_entity.type
_entity.pdbx_description
1 polymer ?
#
loop_
_entity_poly.entity_id
_entity_poly.type
_entity_poly.pdbx_seq_one_letter_code
_entity_poly.pdbx_strand_id
1 'polypeptide(L)'
;KANRQSLPLGFLFTVMTDGSAKPGAKQCMLTETLAWLSKRCPNIKWTLSDKDPSEINTCHDAIKKKHQLCYWHAPRYIEERLAEDKLPAAYNPRKAHAVFRIIDPTWAPGVTRGPVVE
;
A
#
# COMPACT_ATOMS: atom_id res chain seq x y z
N LYS A 1 -28.08 -5.74 12.35
CA LYS A 1 -26.91 -4.91 11.96
C LYS A 1 -25.87 -5.82 11.29
N ALA A 2 -25.88 -5.89 9.96
CA ALA A 2 -25.03 -6.80 9.16
C ALA A 2 -23.66 -6.16 8.81
N ASN A 3 -22.95 -5.63 9.81
CA ASN A 3 -21.75 -4.80 9.58
C ASN A 3 -20.41 -5.53 9.80
N ARG A 4 -20.29 -6.81 9.47
CA ARG A 4 -18.97 -7.54 9.48
C ARG A 4 -18.85 -8.70 8.48
N GLN A 5 -19.76 -8.84 7.52
CA GLN A 5 -19.75 -10.00 6.60
C GLN A 5 -19.13 -9.73 5.22
N SER A 6 -18.38 -8.64 5.06
CA SER A 6 -17.34 -8.57 4.04
C SER A 6 -16.00 -8.99 4.66
N LEU A 7 -15.90 -10.22 5.16
CA LEU A 7 -14.62 -10.93 5.24
C LEU A 7 -14.35 -11.34 3.79
N PRO A 8 -13.66 -10.51 2.99
CA PRO A 8 -13.65 -10.73 1.56
C PRO A 8 -12.75 -11.93 1.30
N LEU A 9 -13.10 -12.76 0.32
CA LEU A 9 -12.29 -13.89 -0.15
C LEU A 9 -10.78 -13.56 -0.29
N GLY A 10 -10.40 -12.30 -0.47
CA GLY A 10 -9.03 -11.83 -0.39
C GLY A 10 -8.28 -12.28 0.88
N PHE A 11 -8.88 -12.21 2.08
CA PHE A 11 -8.24 -12.68 3.32
C PHE A 11 -7.96 -14.20 3.28
N LEU A 12 -8.89 -14.99 2.72
CA LEU A 12 -8.73 -16.42 2.52
C LEU A 12 -7.59 -16.75 1.55
N PHE A 13 -7.38 -15.93 0.51
CA PHE A 13 -6.34 -16.19 -0.50
C PHE A 13 -4.98 -15.56 -0.20
N THR A 14 -4.90 -14.49 0.59
CA THR A 14 -3.63 -13.80 0.88
C THR A 14 -3.05 -14.09 2.26
N VAL A 15 -3.86 -14.53 3.23
CA VAL A 15 -3.41 -14.76 4.61
C VAL A 15 -3.33 -16.25 4.95
N MET A 16 -4.05 -17.14 4.24
CA MET A 16 -4.05 -18.59 4.54
C MET A 16 -3.03 -19.43 3.75
N THR A 17 -1.96 -18.82 3.23
CA THR A 17 -0.86 -19.64 2.70
C THR A 17 0.08 -19.92 3.86
N ASP A 18 0.37 -21.19 4.12
CA ASP A 18 1.40 -21.76 5.01
C ASP A 18 2.84 -21.26 4.77
N GLY A 19 3.01 -20.12 4.08
CA GLY A 19 4.27 -19.58 3.62
C GLY A 19 4.75 -20.16 2.29
N SER A 20 4.07 -21.15 1.70
CA SER A 20 4.48 -21.79 0.43
C SER A 20 4.13 -20.99 -0.84
N ALA A 21 3.46 -19.84 -0.70
CA ALA A 21 3.05 -19.03 -1.84
C ALA A 21 4.26 -18.54 -2.64
N LYS A 22 4.21 -18.73 -3.97
CA LYS A 22 5.25 -18.22 -4.86
C LYS A 22 5.29 -16.68 -4.81
N PRO A 23 6.48 -16.06 -4.94
CA PRO A 23 6.59 -14.62 -5.10
C PRO A 23 5.65 -14.11 -6.21
N GLY A 24 4.88 -13.05 -5.94
CA GLY A 24 3.91 -12.49 -6.87
C GLY A 24 2.52 -13.13 -6.88
N ALA A 25 2.29 -14.24 -6.15
CA ALA A 25 0.98 -14.90 -6.09
C ALA A 25 -0.14 -13.95 -5.63
N LYS A 26 0.14 -13.10 -4.62
CA LYS A 26 -0.78 -12.05 -4.15
C LYS A 26 -1.19 -11.11 -5.30
N GLN A 27 -0.21 -10.59 -6.05
CA GLN A 27 -0.44 -9.65 -7.16
C GLN A 27 -1.31 -10.26 -8.25
N CYS A 28 -1.02 -11.51 -8.67
CA CYS A 28 -1.80 -12.21 -9.69
C CYS A 28 -3.26 -12.40 -9.24
N MET A 29 -3.46 -12.91 -8.03
CA MET A 29 -4.82 -13.14 -7.49
C MET A 29 -5.62 -11.84 -7.39
N LEU A 30 -5.01 -10.77 -6.89
CA LEU A 30 -5.65 -9.46 -6.82
C LEU A 30 -6.04 -8.97 -8.22
N THR A 31 -5.16 -9.17 -9.21
CA THR A 31 -5.38 -8.71 -10.60
C THR A 31 -6.57 -9.41 -11.23
N GLU A 32 -6.62 -10.73 -11.13
CA GLU A 32 -7.73 -11.53 -11.65
C GLU A 32 -9.05 -11.20 -10.95
N THR A 33 -9.03 -11.08 -9.62
CA THR A 33 -10.21 -10.79 -8.82
C THR A 33 -10.78 -9.41 -9.12
N LEU A 34 -9.92 -8.37 -9.16
CA LEU A 34 -10.37 -7.00 -9.42
C LEU A 34 -10.79 -6.82 -10.88
N ALA A 35 -10.14 -7.49 -11.84
CA ALA A 35 -10.59 -7.49 -13.23
C ALA A 35 -11.97 -8.14 -13.37
N TRP A 36 -12.20 -9.26 -12.68
CA TRP A 36 -13.50 -9.94 -12.63
C TRP A 36 -14.59 -9.06 -12.01
N LEU A 37 -14.26 -8.35 -10.93
CA LEU A 37 -15.18 -7.46 -10.22
C LEU A 37 -15.53 -6.23 -11.06
N SER A 38 -14.53 -5.62 -11.70
CA SER A 38 -14.69 -4.45 -12.58
C SER A 38 -15.69 -4.71 -13.70
N LYS A 39 -15.69 -5.93 -14.27
CA LYS A 39 -16.64 -6.34 -15.32
C LYS A 39 -18.08 -6.49 -14.81
N ARG A 40 -18.28 -6.94 -13.57
CA ARG A 40 -19.60 -7.22 -12.98
C ARG A 40 -20.19 -6.02 -12.23
N CYS A 41 -19.34 -5.10 -11.81
CA CYS A 41 -19.73 -3.92 -11.06
C CYS A 41 -19.34 -2.66 -11.86
N PRO A 42 -20.06 -2.31 -12.93
CA PRO A 42 -19.70 -1.18 -13.80
C PRO A 42 -19.78 0.18 -13.09
N ASN A 43 -20.49 0.25 -11.95
CA ASN A 43 -20.75 1.47 -11.21
C ASN A 43 -19.75 1.77 -10.08
N ILE A 44 -18.60 1.09 -10.05
CA ILE A 44 -17.55 1.43 -9.07
C ILE A 44 -17.12 2.89 -9.27
N LYS A 45 -17.24 3.68 -8.20
CA LYS A 45 -16.93 5.12 -8.21
C LYS A 45 -15.49 5.40 -7.79
N TRP A 46 -14.97 4.63 -6.84
CA TRP A 46 -13.64 4.75 -6.26
C TRP A 46 -13.27 3.43 -5.58
N THR A 47 -11.98 3.25 -5.30
CA THR A 47 -11.44 2.07 -4.61
C THR A 47 -10.70 2.49 -3.35
N LEU A 48 -10.76 1.61 -2.35
CA LEU A 48 -9.99 1.70 -1.10
C LEU A 48 -9.17 0.44 -0.91
N SER A 49 -7.88 0.58 -0.60
CA SER A 49 -7.02 -0.55 -0.22
C SER A 49 -6.19 -0.24 1.02
N ASP A 50 -5.47 -1.22 1.54
CA ASP A 50 -4.40 -0.96 2.50
C ASP A 50 -3.23 -0.21 1.83
N LYS A 51 -2.29 0.30 2.63
CA LYS A 51 -1.00 0.85 2.19
C LYS A 51 -0.05 -0.28 1.80
N ASP A 52 -0.47 -1.08 0.83
CA ASP A 52 0.27 -2.18 0.26
C ASP A 52 0.50 -1.89 -1.24
N PRO A 53 1.77 -1.88 -1.71
CA PRO A 53 2.07 -1.56 -3.11
C PRO A 53 1.38 -2.50 -4.12
N SER A 54 1.21 -3.78 -3.78
CA SER A 54 0.55 -4.74 -4.66
C SER A 54 -0.94 -4.39 -4.82
N GLU A 55 -1.62 -4.07 -3.73
CA GLU A 55 -3.03 -3.64 -3.77
C GLU A 55 -3.23 -2.30 -4.49
N ILE A 56 -2.39 -1.31 -4.19
CA ILE A 56 -2.46 0.03 -4.80
C ILE A 56 -2.31 -0.09 -6.32
N ASN A 57 -1.27 -0.81 -6.79
CA ASN A 57 -1.01 -0.98 -8.21
C ASN A 57 -2.15 -1.73 -8.90
N THR A 58 -2.63 -2.83 -8.31
CA THR A 58 -3.73 -3.58 -8.92
C THR A 58 -5.03 -2.79 -8.95
N CYS A 59 -5.37 -2.04 -7.90
CA CYS A 59 -6.55 -1.17 -7.90
C CYS A 59 -6.47 -0.13 -9.02
N HIS A 60 -5.30 0.50 -9.19
CA HIS A 60 -5.05 1.47 -10.26
C HIS A 60 -5.12 0.84 -11.66
N ASP A 61 -4.69 -0.42 -11.79
CA ASP A 61 -4.66 -1.10 -13.08
C ASP A 61 -6.02 -1.67 -13.49
N ALA A 62 -6.70 -2.37 -12.59
CA ALA A 62 -7.97 -3.04 -12.88
C ALA A 62 -9.18 -2.08 -12.87
N ILE A 63 -9.15 -1.05 -12.02
CA ILE A 63 -10.27 -0.13 -11.82
C ILE A 63 -9.76 1.29 -12.06
N LYS A 64 -9.96 1.78 -13.30
CA LYS A 64 -9.56 3.12 -13.77
C LYS A 64 -10.44 4.24 -13.18
N LYS A 65 -10.52 4.28 -11.85
CA LYS A 65 -11.26 5.25 -11.03
C LYS A 65 -10.33 5.78 -9.94
N LYS A 66 -10.79 6.78 -9.20
CA LYS A 66 -10.02 7.33 -8.08
C LYS A 66 -9.71 6.23 -7.07
N HIS A 67 -8.42 6.03 -6.80
CA HIS A 67 -7.93 5.15 -5.75
C HIS A 67 -7.53 5.98 -4.53
N GLN A 68 -7.85 5.51 -3.32
CA GLN A 68 -7.45 6.14 -2.05
C GLN A 68 -7.08 5.05 -1.03
N LEU A 69 -6.30 5.43 -0.02
CA LEU A 69 -6.02 4.54 1.10
C LEU A 69 -7.25 4.37 1.98
N CYS A 70 -7.47 3.15 2.46
CA CYS A 70 -8.55 2.84 3.38
C CYS A 70 -8.34 3.57 4.70
N TYR A 71 -9.31 4.41 5.07
CA TYR A 71 -9.26 5.18 6.30
C TYR A 71 -9.05 4.28 7.51
N TRP A 72 -9.66 3.09 7.58
CA TRP A 72 -9.47 2.19 8.72
C TRP A 72 -8.02 1.73 8.91
N HIS A 73 -7.28 1.52 7.82
CA HIS A 73 -5.90 1.07 7.88
C HIS A 73 -4.92 2.21 8.18
N ALA A 74 -5.28 3.45 7.88
CA ALA A 74 -4.40 4.59 8.07
C ALA A 74 -4.03 4.85 9.55
N PRO A 75 -4.97 4.95 10.52
CA PRO A 75 -4.67 5.08 11.94
C PRO A 75 -3.85 3.91 12.44
N ARG A 76 -4.23 2.67 12.10
CA ARG A 76 -3.51 1.47 12.53
C ARG A 76 -2.05 1.50 12.05
N TYR A 77 -1.82 1.85 10.79
CA TYR A 77 -0.47 1.99 10.25
C TYR A 77 0.34 3.07 10.98
N ILE A 78 -0.28 4.21 11.29
CA ILE A 78 0.38 5.29 12.01
C ILE A 78 0.72 4.85 13.44
N GLU A 79 -0.23 4.26 14.16
CA GLU A 79 -0.04 3.74 15.52
C GLU A 79 1.07 2.69 15.57
N GLU A 80 1.07 1.72 14.66
CA GLU A 80 2.14 0.72 14.56
C GLU A 80 3.51 1.36 14.32
N ARG A 81 3.59 2.35 13.43
CA ARG A 81 4.87 3.03 13.14
C ARG A 81 5.34 3.93 14.28
N LEU A 82 4.41 4.55 15.02
CA LEU A 82 4.74 5.38 16.19
C LEU A 82 5.11 4.53 17.40
N ALA A 83 4.55 3.33 17.53
CA ALA A 83 4.88 2.39 18.60
C ALA A 83 6.23 1.68 18.36
N GLU A 84 6.67 1.56 17.10
CA GLU A 84 7.97 0.98 16.76
C GLU A 84 9.12 1.95 17.12
N ASP A 85 9.95 1.59 18.09
CA ASP A 85 11.23 2.25 18.37
C ASP A 85 12.30 1.83 17.35
N LYS A 86 12.02 2.06 16.07
CA LYS A 86 12.95 1.78 14.97
C LYS A 86 13.56 3.08 14.51
N LEU A 87 14.88 3.09 14.36
CA LEU A 87 15.60 4.18 13.73
C LEU A 87 15.00 4.48 12.34
N PRO A 88 14.69 5.73 11.99
CA PRO A 88 14.16 6.11 10.69
C PRO A 88 15.02 5.58 9.55
N ALA A 89 14.41 5.21 8.43
CA ALA A 89 15.15 4.80 7.24
C ALA A 89 16.10 5.91 6.77
N ALA A 90 17.24 5.53 6.17
CA ALA A 90 18.14 6.51 5.57
C ALA A 90 17.40 7.27 4.47
N TYR A 91 17.35 8.60 4.59
CA TYR A 91 16.66 9.47 3.65
C TYR A 91 17.68 10.34 2.92
N ASN A 92 17.64 10.33 1.59
CA ASN A 92 18.49 11.18 0.75
C ASN A 92 17.62 12.28 0.10
N PRO A 93 17.66 13.53 0.61
CA PRO A 93 16.86 14.62 0.08
C PRO A 93 17.19 14.98 -1.36
N ARG A 94 18.44 14.76 -1.80
CA ARG A 94 18.86 15.03 -3.19
C ARG A 94 18.23 14.04 -4.16
N LYS A 95 18.22 12.75 -3.81
CA LYS A 95 17.51 11.71 -4.60
C LYS A 95 16.01 12.00 -4.65
N ALA A 96 15.41 12.44 -3.54
CA ALA A 96 14.00 12.80 -3.49
C ALA A 96 13.69 14.06 -4.33
N HIS A 97 14.52 15.10 -4.26
CA HIS A 97 14.39 16.33 -5.05
C HIS A 97 14.45 16.06 -6.56
N ALA A 98 15.29 15.12 -6.98
CA ALA A 98 15.39 14.72 -8.39
C ALA A 98 14.07 14.16 -8.94
N VAL A 99 13.27 13.50 -8.09
CA VAL A 99 11.94 12.97 -8.45
C VAL A 99 10.85 14.02 -8.21
N PHE A 100 10.97 14.79 -7.13
CA PHE A 100 9.97 15.75 -6.68
C PHE A 100 10.63 17.10 -6.33
N ARG A 101 10.63 18.04 -7.29
CA ARG A 101 11.28 19.36 -7.14
C ARG A 101 10.79 20.21 -5.95
N ILE A 102 9.63 19.91 -5.38
CA ILE A 102 9.09 20.60 -4.20
C ILE A 102 9.88 20.29 -2.91
N ILE A 103 10.60 19.18 -2.87
CA ILE A 103 11.35 18.75 -1.68
C ILE A 103 12.63 19.57 -1.60
N ASP A 104 12.89 20.26 -0.50
CA ASP A 104 14.17 20.97 -0.31
C ASP A 104 15.34 19.95 -0.27
N PRO A 105 16.35 20.08 -1.15
CA PRO A 105 17.49 19.15 -1.21
C PRO A 105 18.39 19.22 0.04
N THR A 106 18.21 20.22 0.90
CA THR A 106 18.90 20.37 2.18
C THR A 106 18.09 19.86 3.37
N TRP A 107 16.83 19.44 3.15
CA TRP A 107 15.99 18.91 4.21
C TRP A 107 16.54 17.58 4.73
N ALA A 108 17.03 17.56 5.97
CA ALA A 108 17.36 16.34 6.68
C ALA A 108 16.30 16.10 7.76
N PRO A 109 15.64 14.92 7.80
CA PRO A 109 14.93 14.55 9.01
C PRO A 109 15.97 14.53 10.14
N GLY A 110 15.67 15.14 11.29
CA GLY A 110 16.59 15.33 12.42
C GLY A 110 17.14 14.04 13.07
N VAL A 111 17.01 12.91 12.39
CA VAL A 111 17.49 11.58 12.75
C VAL A 111 18.27 11.03 11.54
N THR A 112 19.52 11.47 11.36
CA THR A 112 20.39 11.02 10.28
C THR A 112 21.10 9.73 10.68
N ARG A 113 20.87 8.63 9.95
CA ARG A 113 21.68 7.39 10.04
C ARG A 113 23.08 7.65 9.46
N GLY A 114 23.96 8.30 10.21
CA GLY A 114 25.36 8.50 9.80
C GLY A 114 25.52 9.08 8.38
N PRO A 115 26.72 9.01 7.79
CA PRO A 115 26.92 9.43 6.41
C PRO A 115 26.18 8.51 5.44
N VAL A 116 25.45 9.10 4.49
CA VAL A 116 24.89 8.39 3.33
C VAL A 116 26.06 7.93 2.48
N VAL A 117 26.31 6.62 2.41
CA VAL A 117 27.27 6.06 1.45
C VAL A 117 26.70 6.27 0.04
N GLU A 118 27.49 6.90 -0.83
CA GLU A 118 27.11 7.29 -2.19
C GLU A 118 26.70 6.12 -3.09
#